data_AF-A0A4Q3F4G9-F1
#
_entry.id   AF-A0A4Q3F4G9-F1
#
_cell.length_a   1.000
_cell.length_b   1.000
_cell.length_c   1.000
_cell.angle_alpha   90.00
_cell.angle_beta   90.00
_cell.angle_gamma   90.00
#
_symmetry.space_group_name_H-M   'P 1'
#
loop_
_entity.id
_entity.type
_entity.pdbx_description
1 polymer ?
#
loop_
_entity_poly.entity_id
_entity_poly.type
_entity_poly.pdbx_seq_one_letter_code
_entity_poly.pdbx_strand_id
1 'polypeptide(L)'
;MKFDIFQMERNQTLFENDVEINLTESGVHPWSIEDILGEQAARDLLKQPLGYGWTDGRPDLRANIASWYANPTGSVLSAASRAALVEAAKRNDAWLMVDEIYRGGEIEGAETETLWGSYPKVVVTSSLSKSFACPGLRLGWIVAPDEVVASAAERQDYTTIGSGILSQILAEEVMRPETRGRLLARGRDLLRGNADLVAQWMAQHNDWSWRRPQAGGMAFLRYPLDMSSEVFSQKLREEESVFVVAGSWFGIENHIRIGIGVPTEVLRDGLARMDRFLARHKG
;
A
#
# COMPACT_ATOMS: atom_id res chain seq x y z
N MET A 1 -12.17 -1.48 -29.17
CA MET A 1 -12.18 -0.74 -27.88
C MET A 1 -10.98 0.19 -27.89
N LYS A 2 -11.13 1.50 -27.63
CA LYS A 2 -9.98 2.33 -27.29
C LYS A 2 -9.64 2.02 -25.83
N PHE A 3 -8.37 1.75 -25.54
CA PHE A 3 -7.86 1.70 -24.18
C PHE A 3 -7.28 3.07 -23.87
N ASP A 4 -7.85 3.76 -22.90
CA ASP A 4 -7.27 4.98 -22.39
C ASP A 4 -5.99 4.64 -21.62
N ILE A 5 -4.92 5.39 -21.87
CA ILE A 5 -3.63 5.15 -21.22
C ILE A 5 -3.81 5.47 -19.74
N PHE A 6 -3.51 4.51 -18.86
CA PHE A 6 -3.55 4.73 -17.43
C PHE A 6 -2.37 5.64 -17.02
N GLN A 7 -2.61 6.95 -17.06
CA GLN A 7 -1.56 7.97 -16.97
C GLN A 7 -0.75 7.89 -15.68
N MET A 8 -1.40 7.58 -14.55
CA MET A 8 -0.75 7.39 -13.25
C MET A 8 0.38 6.34 -13.32
N GLU A 9 0.09 5.15 -13.84
CA GLU A 9 1.06 4.05 -13.90
C GLU A 9 2.06 4.22 -15.04
N ARG A 10 1.65 4.89 -16.13
CA ARG A 10 2.60 5.26 -17.19
C ARG A 10 3.61 6.30 -16.72
N ASN A 11 3.19 7.28 -15.91
CA ASN A 11 4.08 8.29 -15.34
C ASN A 11 5.00 7.71 -14.26
N GLN A 12 4.51 6.86 -13.36
CA GLN A 12 5.38 6.12 -12.42
C GLN A 12 6.44 5.30 -13.19
N THR A 13 6.03 4.47 -14.15
CA THR A 13 6.95 3.68 -15.00
C THR A 13 8.08 4.52 -15.64
N LEU A 14 7.79 5.76 -16.03
CA LEU A 14 8.75 6.62 -16.74
C LEU A 14 9.66 7.42 -15.80
N PHE A 15 9.20 7.79 -14.60
CA PHE A 15 9.89 8.79 -13.77
C PHE A 15 10.28 8.31 -12.38
N GLU A 16 9.78 7.17 -11.90
CA GLU A 16 10.01 6.69 -10.53
C GLU A 16 11.49 6.45 -10.19
N ASN A 17 12.30 6.14 -11.22
CA ASN A 17 13.74 5.85 -11.10
C ASN A 17 14.63 6.96 -11.70
N ASP A 18 14.05 8.09 -12.13
CA ASP A 18 14.73 9.20 -12.82
C ASP A 18 14.72 10.50 -11.99
N VAL A 19 14.34 10.40 -10.70
CA VAL A 19 14.29 11.51 -9.75
C VAL A 19 15.09 11.18 -8.49
N GLU A 20 15.72 12.19 -7.90
CA GLU A 20 16.46 12.04 -6.64
C GLU A 20 15.51 11.75 -5.46
N ILE A 21 14.31 12.36 -5.46
CA ILE A 21 13.30 12.18 -4.43
C ILE A 21 11.99 11.70 -5.06
N ASN A 22 11.72 10.41 -4.90
CA ASN A 22 10.45 9.78 -5.22
C ASN A 22 9.53 9.75 -3.99
N LEU A 23 8.48 10.58 -3.96
CA LEU A 23 7.41 10.52 -2.95
C LEU A 23 6.12 9.88 -3.49
N THR A 24 6.19 9.11 -4.59
CA THR A 24 4.98 8.57 -5.24
C THR A 24 4.58 7.17 -4.77
N GLU A 25 5.50 6.39 -4.22
CA GLU A 25 5.18 5.11 -3.57
C GLU A 25 4.18 5.32 -2.42
N SER A 26 3.17 4.46 -2.41
CA SER A 26 2.03 4.43 -1.49
C SER A 26 2.16 3.34 -0.41
N GLY A 27 3.18 2.48 -0.52
CA GLY A 27 3.57 1.48 0.46
C GLY A 27 4.62 1.97 1.45
N VAL A 28 5.09 1.06 2.29
CA VAL A 28 6.20 1.27 3.23
C VAL A 28 7.52 0.88 2.55
N HIS A 29 8.61 1.61 2.84
CA HIS A 29 9.93 1.39 2.24
C HIS A 29 10.37 -0.08 2.33
N PRO A 30 10.77 -0.71 1.22
CA PRO A 30 10.91 -2.16 1.12
C PRO A 30 11.98 -2.75 2.05
N TRP A 31 11.80 -4.03 2.39
CA TRP A 31 12.79 -4.83 3.09
C TRP A 31 13.67 -5.62 2.11
N SER A 32 14.91 -5.91 2.50
CA SER A 32 15.77 -6.86 1.78
C SER A 32 15.41 -8.31 2.11
N ILE A 33 15.92 -9.25 1.32
CA ILE A 33 15.81 -10.69 1.58
C ILE A 33 16.41 -11.06 2.96
N GLU A 34 17.53 -10.43 3.33
CA GLU A 34 18.22 -10.70 4.59
C GLU A 34 17.43 -10.18 5.80
N ASP A 35 16.79 -9.02 5.70
CA ASP A 35 15.95 -8.50 6.78
C ASP A 35 14.73 -9.39 7.11
N ILE A 36 14.20 -10.04 6.06
CA ILE A 36 13.04 -10.94 6.16
C ILE A 36 13.46 -12.25 6.80
N LEU A 37 14.52 -12.89 6.25
CA LEU A 37 14.91 -14.26 6.56
C LEU A 37 15.93 -14.38 7.71
N GLY A 38 16.71 -13.33 7.98
CA GLY A 38 17.97 -13.44 8.70
C GLY A 38 19.06 -14.10 7.85
N GLU A 39 20.32 -13.87 8.22
CA GLU A 39 21.49 -14.23 7.40
C GLU A 39 21.52 -15.71 6.98
N GLN A 40 21.22 -16.64 7.89
CA GLN A 40 21.31 -18.07 7.62
C GLN A 40 20.24 -18.53 6.61
N ALA A 41 18.97 -18.18 6.80
CA ALA A 41 17.92 -18.57 5.87
C ALA A 41 18.02 -17.81 4.53
N ALA A 42 18.60 -16.59 4.51
CA ALA A 42 18.97 -15.93 3.26
C ALA A 42 20.06 -16.71 2.50
N ARG A 43 21.10 -17.20 3.18
CA ARG A 43 22.12 -18.09 2.58
C ARG A 43 21.53 -19.43 2.10
N ASP A 44 20.47 -19.92 2.72
CA ASP A 44 19.79 -21.16 2.31
C ASP A 44 18.81 -20.94 1.15
N LEU A 45 18.15 -19.77 1.05
CA LEU A 45 17.38 -19.37 -0.13
C LEU A 45 18.26 -19.36 -1.40
N LEU A 46 19.52 -18.91 -1.30
CA LEU A 46 20.46 -18.94 -2.43
C LEU A 46 20.79 -20.36 -2.93
N LYS A 47 20.48 -21.40 -2.14
CA LYS A 47 20.64 -22.82 -2.51
C LYS A 47 19.35 -23.45 -3.02
N GLN A 48 18.22 -22.74 -2.98
CA GLN A 48 16.90 -23.26 -3.35
C GLN A 48 16.88 -23.69 -4.82
N PRO A 49 16.56 -24.96 -5.14
CA PRO A 49 16.34 -25.37 -6.52
C PRO A 49 15.18 -24.60 -7.15
N LEU A 50 15.42 -24.03 -8.34
CA LEU A 50 14.44 -23.30 -9.15
C LEU A 50 13.55 -24.27 -9.93
N GLY A 51 12.84 -25.14 -9.21
CA GLY A 51 11.87 -26.09 -9.78
C GLY A 51 10.46 -25.52 -9.88
N TYR A 52 9.51 -26.36 -10.29
CA TYR A 52 8.08 -26.03 -10.24
C TYR A 52 7.62 -25.82 -8.79
N GLY A 53 6.91 -24.72 -8.54
CA GLY A 53 6.26 -24.43 -7.26
C GLY A 53 4.82 -24.94 -7.20
N TRP A 54 4.15 -24.73 -6.07
CA TRP A 54 2.71 -24.99 -5.93
C TRP A 54 1.91 -23.92 -6.66
N THR A 55 0.97 -24.31 -7.53
CA THR A 55 0.07 -23.40 -8.27
C THR A 55 -0.67 -22.45 -7.33
N ASP A 56 -1.32 -23.01 -6.30
CA ASP A 56 -2.16 -22.30 -5.32
C ASP A 56 -1.36 -21.62 -4.19
N GLY A 57 -0.03 -21.70 -4.20
CA GLY A 57 0.81 -21.27 -3.10
C GLY A 57 1.20 -22.38 -2.10
N ARG A 58 2.40 -22.23 -1.52
CA ARG A 58 2.95 -23.11 -0.48
C ARG A 58 1.95 -23.32 0.68
N PRO A 59 1.80 -24.55 1.22
CA PRO A 59 0.84 -24.83 2.30
C PRO A 59 1.04 -23.94 3.54
N ASP A 60 2.27 -23.76 3.98
CA ASP A 60 2.59 -22.98 5.19
C ASP A 60 2.33 -21.48 4.98
N LEU A 61 2.58 -20.95 3.76
CA LEU A 61 2.16 -19.60 3.36
C LEU A 61 0.65 -19.44 3.49
N ARG A 62 -0.13 -20.38 2.93
CA ARG A 62 -1.59 -20.37 3.00
C ARG A 62 -2.10 -20.48 4.45
N ALA A 63 -1.49 -21.34 5.26
CA ALA A 63 -1.83 -21.50 6.67
C ALA A 63 -1.53 -20.24 7.49
N ASN A 64 -0.35 -19.64 7.30
CA ASN A 64 0.05 -18.40 7.95
C ASN A 64 -0.91 -17.24 7.56
N ILE A 65 -1.22 -17.08 6.27
CA ILE A 65 -2.23 -16.13 5.77
C ILE A 65 -3.58 -16.39 6.45
N ALA A 66 -4.09 -17.62 6.41
CA ALA A 66 -5.39 -17.97 6.98
C ALA A 66 -5.47 -17.66 8.48
N SER A 67 -4.42 -18.00 9.25
CA SER A 67 -4.35 -17.71 10.69
C SER A 67 -4.39 -16.21 11.03
N TRP A 68 -3.95 -15.35 10.11
CA TRP A 68 -4.00 -13.90 10.29
C TRP A 68 -5.39 -13.31 10.06
N TYR A 69 -6.35 -14.04 9.50
CA TYR A 69 -7.73 -13.57 9.36
C TYR A 69 -8.55 -13.61 10.68
N ALA A 70 -7.86 -13.61 11.82
CA ALA A 70 -8.38 -13.08 13.07
C ALA A 70 -8.14 -11.55 13.16
N ASN A 71 -9.16 -10.84 13.62
CA ASN A 71 -9.20 -9.39 13.86
C ASN A 71 -7.94 -8.84 14.57
N PRO A 72 -7.55 -7.53 14.44
CA PRO A 72 -7.98 -6.49 13.45
C PRO A 72 -6.81 -5.67 12.66
N THR A 73 -6.93 -4.41 12.06
CA THR A 73 -6.05 -3.32 11.33
C THR A 73 -6.42 -1.75 11.21
N GLY A 74 -6.42 -1.01 10.07
CA GLY A 74 -7.01 0.38 9.89
C GLY A 74 -6.07 1.61 9.66
N SER A 75 -6.49 2.90 9.64
CA SER A 75 -7.76 3.60 9.29
C SER A 75 -9.00 2.77 9.41
N VAL A 76 -9.75 3.06 10.45
CA VAL A 76 -10.89 2.26 10.85
C VAL A 76 -12.11 2.79 10.10
N LEU A 77 -12.66 2.06 9.12
CA LEU A 77 -14.13 2.09 8.98
C LEU A 77 -14.64 1.77 10.37
N SER A 78 -15.33 2.70 11.05
CA SER A 78 -15.76 2.49 12.43
C SER A 78 -16.52 1.15 12.54
N ALA A 79 -16.52 0.50 13.71
CA ALA A 79 -17.25 -0.76 13.87
C ALA A 79 -18.73 -0.63 13.42
N ALA A 80 -19.34 0.53 13.69
CA ALA A 80 -20.66 0.90 13.20
C ALA A 80 -20.73 1.03 11.66
N SER A 81 -19.73 1.64 11.02
CA SER A 81 -19.65 1.77 9.56
C SER A 81 -19.44 0.42 8.86
N ARG A 82 -18.60 -0.46 9.41
CA ARG A 82 -18.42 -1.84 8.91
C ARG A 82 -19.72 -2.63 9.02
N ALA A 83 -20.37 -2.60 10.18
CA ALA A 83 -21.67 -3.23 10.38
C ALA A 83 -22.73 -2.69 9.42
N ALA A 84 -22.82 -1.37 9.24
CA ALA A 84 -23.77 -0.74 8.33
C ALA A 84 -23.55 -1.15 6.86
N LEU A 85 -22.29 -1.30 6.41
CA LEU A 85 -21.94 -1.81 5.08
C LEU A 85 -22.38 -3.27 4.91
N VAL A 86 -22.09 -4.12 5.89
CA VAL A 86 -22.50 -5.54 5.89
C VAL A 86 -24.02 -5.68 5.88
N GLU A 87 -24.75 -4.91 6.69
CA GLU A 87 -26.23 -4.91 6.68
C GLU A 87 -26.82 -4.31 5.39
N ALA A 88 -26.14 -3.37 4.74
CA ALA A 88 -26.51 -2.91 3.40
C ALA A 88 -26.33 -4.03 2.35
N ALA A 89 -25.22 -4.77 2.38
CA ALA A 89 -24.99 -5.90 1.48
C ALA A 89 -26.03 -7.01 1.68
N LYS A 90 -26.25 -7.46 2.92
CA LYS A 90 -27.26 -8.47 3.29
C LYS A 90 -28.66 -8.12 2.78
N ARG A 91 -29.12 -6.88 2.98
CA ARG A 91 -30.46 -6.43 2.54
C ARG A 91 -30.64 -6.43 1.02
N ASN A 92 -29.56 -6.39 0.25
CA ASN A 92 -29.58 -6.36 -1.21
C ASN A 92 -29.03 -7.67 -1.84
N ASP A 93 -28.74 -8.68 -1.02
CA ASP A 93 -28.09 -9.95 -1.41
C ASP A 93 -26.80 -9.78 -2.25
N ALA A 94 -26.11 -8.63 -2.07
CA ALA A 94 -24.98 -8.19 -2.89
C ALA A 94 -23.67 -8.84 -2.44
N TRP A 95 -22.69 -8.97 -3.34
CA TRP A 95 -21.31 -9.32 -2.97
C TRP A 95 -20.55 -8.10 -2.42
N LEU A 96 -19.71 -8.32 -1.41
CA LEU A 96 -18.73 -7.36 -0.92
C LEU A 96 -17.33 -7.76 -1.41
N MET A 97 -16.74 -6.95 -2.27
CA MET A 97 -15.32 -7.01 -2.61
C MET A 97 -14.57 -6.00 -1.73
N VAL A 98 -13.64 -6.49 -0.90
CA VAL A 98 -12.98 -5.68 0.14
C VAL A 98 -11.47 -5.77 -0.04
N ASP A 99 -10.85 -4.64 -0.40
CA ASP A 99 -9.39 -4.59 -0.50
C ASP A 99 -8.75 -4.21 0.83
N GLU A 100 -8.19 -5.23 1.50
CA GLU A 100 -7.49 -5.13 2.78
C GLU A 100 -5.97 -5.02 2.54
N ILE A 101 -5.54 -4.32 1.48
CA ILE A 101 -4.12 -4.12 1.15
C ILE A 101 -3.33 -3.29 2.17
N TYR A 102 -3.98 -2.33 2.84
CA TYR A 102 -3.37 -1.51 3.91
C TYR A 102 -3.56 -2.12 5.31
N ARG A 103 -4.02 -3.37 5.38
CA ARG A 103 -4.19 -4.15 6.61
C ARG A 103 -2.83 -4.28 7.31
N GLY A 104 -2.58 -3.55 8.41
CA GLY A 104 -1.33 -3.57 9.19
C GLY A 104 -0.55 -2.24 9.15
N GLY A 105 -1.05 -1.24 8.42
CA GLY A 105 -0.43 0.08 8.24
C GLY A 105 -0.96 1.16 9.19
N GLU A 106 -1.41 0.81 10.39
CA GLU A 106 -2.12 1.70 11.31
C GLU A 106 -1.15 2.70 11.96
N ILE A 107 -1.36 3.99 11.75
CA ILE A 107 -0.53 5.04 12.38
C ILE A 107 -0.72 5.02 13.91
N GLU A 108 -1.97 4.90 14.35
CA GLU A 108 -2.38 4.91 15.76
C GLU A 108 -3.43 3.83 16.03
N GLY A 109 -3.58 3.48 17.31
CA GLY A 109 -4.62 2.59 17.80
C GLY A 109 -4.30 1.11 17.70
N ALA A 110 -5.30 0.32 18.09
CA ALA A 110 -5.33 -1.05 17.67
C ALA A 110 -5.68 -1.10 16.19
N GLU A 111 -5.34 -2.26 15.71
CA GLU A 111 -5.98 -2.97 14.65
C GLU A 111 -7.61 -2.86 14.67
N THR A 112 -8.25 -2.68 13.48
CA THR A 112 -9.63 -2.72 12.81
C THR A 112 -10.05 -4.03 12.08
N GLU A 113 -11.23 -4.56 12.30
CA GLU A 113 -11.59 -5.94 11.93
C GLU A 113 -11.62 -6.24 10.41
N THR A 114 -11.15 -7.44 10.01
CA THR A 114 -11.33 -7.94 8.64
C THR A 114 -12.82 -8.16 8.37
N LEU A 115 -13.27 -7.95 7.14
CA LEU A 115 -14.66 -8.26 6.76
C LEU A 115 -14.85 -9.73 6.38
N TRP A 116 -13.77 -10.53 6.28
CA TRP A 116 -13.90 -11.97 6.10
C TRP A 116 -14.73 -12.62 7.22
N GLY A 117 -15.62 -13.55 6.87
CA GLY A 117 -16.53 -14.21 7.81
C GLY A 117 -17.69 -13.35 8.34
N SER A 118 -17.74 -12.03 8.08
CA SER A 118 -18.84 -11.17 8.54
C SER A 118 -20.17 -11.42 7.81
N TYR A 119 -20.11 -12.02 6.62
CA TYR A 119 -21.23 -12.31 5.72
C TYR A 119 -20.77 -13.30 4.64
N PRO A 120 -21.61 -14.27 4.18
CA PRO A 120 -21.15 -15.31 3.25
C PRO A 120 -20.68 -14.83 1.86
N LYS A 121 -21.17 -13.67 1.38
CA LYS A 121 -20.76 -13.11 0.07
C LYS A 121 -19.68 -12.04 0.23
N VAL A 122 -18.61 -12.35 0.94
CA VAL A 122 -17.43 -11.46 1.08
C VAL A 122 -16.24 -12.09 0.34
N VAL A 123 -15.56 -11.27 -0.46
CA VAL A 123 -14.25 -11.56 -1.05
C VAL A 123 -13.28 -10.50 -0.53
N VAL A 124 -12.22 -10.94 0.15
CA VAL A 124 -11.13 -10.07 0.59
C VAL A 124 -9.93 -10.24 -0.33
N THR A 125 -9.29 -9.12 -0.70
CA THR A 125 -7.95 -9.11 -1.32
C THR A 125 -6.93 -8.52 -0.37
N SER A 126 -5.68 -9.00 -0.42
CA SER A 126 -4.54 -8.33 0.20
C SER A 126 -3.23 -8.78 -0.46
N SER A 127 -2.11 -8.14 -0.12
CA SER A 127 -0.79 -8.53 -0.63
C SER A 127 0.36 -8.06 0.26
N LEU A 128 1.57 -8.56 -0.01
CA LEU A 128 2.78 -8.14 0.70
C LEU A 128 3.27 -6.74 0.29
N SER A 129 2.58 -6.05 -0.64
CA SER A 129 3.13 -4.86 -1.29
C SER A 129 3.15 -3.60 -0.42
N LYS A 130 2.21 -3.43 0.52
CA LYS A 130 2.02 -2.16 1.25
C LYS A 130 2.41 -2.28 2.72
N SER A 131 1.56 -2.86 3.58
CA SER A 131 1.84 -2.97 5.02
C SER A 131 3.12 -3.75 5.33
N PHE A 132 3.41 -4.80 4.57
CA PHE A 132 4.58 -5.67 4.76
C PHE A 132 5.87 -5.17 4.11
N ALA A 133 5.83 -4.06 3.35
CA ALA A 133 7.01 -3.52 2.67
C ALA A 133 7.77 -4.57 1.81
N CYS A 134 7.04 -5.42 1.08
CA CYS A 134 7.62 -6.38 0.14
C CYS A 134 7.01 -6.28 -1.27
N PRO A 135 6.87 -5.08 -1.87
CA PRO A 135 6.27 -4.91 -3.20
C PRO A 135 7.00 -5.71 -4.29
N GLY A 136 8.32 -5.84 -4.20
CA GLY A 136 9.13 -6.60 -5.17
C GLY A 136 8.79 -8.09 -5.28
N LEU A 137 8.14 -8.69 -4.27
CA LEU A 137 7.74 -10.11 -4.33
C LEU A 137 6.59 -10.36 -5.31
N ARG A 138 5.85 -9.32 -5.71
CA ARG A 138 4.66 -9.39 -6.60
C ARG A 138 3.62 -10.45 -6.17
N LEU A 139 3.50 -10.71 -4.86
CA LEU A 139 2.62 -11.75 -4.32
C LEU A 139 1.49 -11.14 -3.50
N GLY A 140 0.26 -11.50 -3.87
CA GLY A 140 -0.97 -11.25 -3.13
C GLY A 140 -1.88 -12.48 -3.15
N TRP A 141 -3.03 -12.37 -2.49
CA TRP A 141 -3.97 -13.48 -2.31
C TRP A 141 -5.41 -12.96 -2.23
N ILE A 142 -6.33 -13.90 -2.38
CA ILE A 142 -7.76 -13.72 -2.10
C ILE A 142 -8.16 -14.58 -0.90
N VAL A 143 -9.16 -14.14 -0.14
CA VAL A 143 -9.89 -14.98 0.81
C VAL A 143 -11.39 -14.82 0.52
N ALA A 144 -12.04 -15.93 0.19
CA ALA A 144 -13.39 -15.99 -0.34
C ALA A 144 -13.99 -17.37 -0.02
N PRO A 145 -15.31 -17.60 -0.26
CA PRO A 145 -15.89 -18.93 -0.22
C PRO A 145 -15.17 -19.89 -1.18
N ASP A 146 -15.12 -21.18 -0.84
CA ASP A 146 -14.35 -22.19 -1.55
C ASP A 146 -14.68 -22.25 -3.06
N GLU A 147 -15.95 -22.07 -3.43
CA GLU A 147 -16.39 -22.03 -4.83
C GLU A 147 -15.86 -20.81 -5.61
N VAL A 148 -15.63 -19.69 -4.92
CA VAL A 148 -15.01 -18.49 -5.51
C VAL A 148 -13.51 -18.69 -5.67
N VAL A 149 -12.85 -19.31 -4.68
CA VAL A 149 -11.41 -19.62 -4.73
C VAL A 149 -11.11 -20.61 -5.85
N ALA A 150 -11.87 -21.70 -5.97
CA ALA A 150 -11.73 -22.67 -7.06
C ALA A 150 -11.93 -22.02 -8.44
N SER A 151 -13.00 -21.22 -8.60
CA SER A 151 -13.31 -20.48 -9.83
C SER A 151 -12.23 -19.44 -10.18
N ALA A 152 -11.55 -18.86 -9.19
CA ALA A 152 -10.40 -17.99 -9.42
C ALA A 152 -9.15 -18.77 -9.86
N ALA A 153 -8.86 -19.91 -9.23
CA ALA A 153 -7.73 -20.78 -9.58
C ALA A 153 -7.84 -21.31 -11.02
N GLU A 154 -9.03 -21.79 -11.43
CA GLU A 154 -9.31 -22.20 -12.82
C GLU A 154 -8.99 -21.10 -13.85
N ARG A 155 -9.18 -19.82 -13.50
CA ARG A 155 -8.83 -18.69 -14.38
C ARG A 155 -7.35 -18.32 -14.31
N GLN A 156 -6.69 -18.62 -13.19
CA GLN A 156 -5.26 -18.42 -13.02
C GLN A 156 -4.46 -19.37 -13.93
N ASP A 157 -4.90 -20.62 -14.07
CA ASP A 157 -4.30 -21.61 -14.99
C ASP A 157 -4.15 -21.09 -16.43
N TYR A 158 -5.16 -20.37 -16.93
CA TYR A 158 -5.16 -19.81 -18.29
C TYR A 158 -4.42 -18.47 -18.45
N THR A 159 -3.95 -17.85 -17.36
CA THR A 159 -3.38 -16.49 -17.39
C THR A 159 -1.93 -16.42 -16.91
N THR A 160 -1.64 -16.98 -15.73
CA THR A 160 -0.31 -16.93 -15.11
C THR A 160 0.20 -18.29 -14.64
N ILE A 161 -0.67 -19.31 -14.62
CA ILE A 161 -0.49 -20.62 -13.97
C ILE A 161 -0.32 -20.45 -12.45
N GLY A 162 0.77 -19.85 -11.99
CA GLY A 162 1.07 -19.70 -10.57
C GLY A 162 1.92 -18.48 -10.24
N SER A 163 2.02 -18.17 -8.95
CA SER A 163 2.99 -17.18 -8.46
C SER A 163 4.41 -17.76 -8.43
N GLY A 164 5.44 -16.94 -8.69
CA GLY A 164 6.83 -17.38 -8.76
C GLY A 164 7.32 -18.05 -7.47
N ILE A 165 8.06 -19.16 -7.60
CA ILE A 165 8.48 -20.02 -6.47
C ILE A 165 9.25 -19.25 -5.38
N LEU A 166 10.18 -18.36 -5.77
CA LEU A 166 10.95 -17.54 -4.82
C LEU A 166 10.05 -16.58 -4.04
N SER A 167 9.08 -15.96 -4.72
CA SER A 167 8.09 -15.09 -4.07
C SER A 167 7.25 -15.85 -3.05
N GLN A 168 6.84 -17.09 -3.34
CA GLN A 168 6.08 -17.91 -2.39
C GLN A 168 6.90 -18.30 -1.15
N ILE A 169 8.19 -18.61 -1.33
CA ILE A 169 9.09 -18.97 -0.22
C ILE A 169 9.33 -17.75 0.68
N LEU A 170 9.65 -16.60 0.09
CA LEU A 170 9.84 -15.35 0.83
C LEU A 170 8.54 -14.91 1.53
N ALA A 171 7.39 -15.10 0.88
CA ALA A 171 6.09 -14.82 1.47
C ALA A 171 5.77 -15.68 2.70
N GLU A 172 6.11 -16.97 2.68
CA GLU A 172 5.89 -17.86 3.83
C GLU A 172 6.56 -17.31 5.10
N GLU A 173 7.80 -16.85 4.94
CA GLU A 173 8.64 -16.31 6.01
C GLU A 173 8.19 -14.93 6.48
N VAL A 174 7.81 -14.03 5.54
CA VAL A 174 7.14 -12.75 5.85
C VAL A 174 5.89 -12.97 6.70
N MET A 175 5.13 -14.03 6.41
CA MET A 175 3.86 -14.32 7.08
C MET A 175 4.00 -15.11 8.40
N ARG A 176 5.20 -15.58 8.79
CA ARG A 176 5.39 -16.18 10.12
C ARG A 176 5.06 -15.17 11.22
N PRO A 177 4.40 -15.55 12.33
CA PRO A 177 3.88 -14.60 13.32
C PRO A 177 4.92 -13.59 13.88
N GLU A 178 6.13 -14.07 14.18
CA GLU A 178 7.23 -13.23 14.69
C GLU A 178 7.70 -12.22 13.63
N THR A 179 8.03 -12.70 12.43
CA THR A 179 8.43 -11.86 11.29
C THR A 179 7.35 -10.83 10.98
N ARG A 180 6.09 -11.26 10.76
CA ARG A 180 4.95 -10.35 10.56
C ARG A 180 4.89 -9.26 11.63
N GLY A 181 4.93 -9.62 12.91
CA GLY A 181 4.86 -8.67 14.01
C GLY A 181 5.97 -7.62 13.95
N ARG A 182 7.21 -8.06 13.71
CA ARG A 182 8.39 -7.19 13.56
C ARG A 182 8.29 -6.27 12.34
N LEU A 183 7.87 -6.78 11.18
CA LEU A 183 7.73 -5.99 9.95
C LEU A 183 6.69 -4.88 10.10
N LEU A 184 5.53 -5.21 10.67
CA LEU A 184 4.44 -4.25 10.88
C LEU A 184 4.75 -3.23 11.97
N ALA A 185 5.41 -3.62 13.06
CA ALA A 185 5.87 -2.67 14.08
C ALA A 185 6.77 -1.58 13.48
N ARG A 186 7.79 -1.95 12.69
CA ARG A 186 8.65 -0.98 11.98
C ARG A 186 7.83 -0.08 11.06
N GLY A 187 6.95 -0.68 10.25
CA GLY A 187 6.13 0.08 9.30
C GLY A 187 5.27 1.13 9.99
N ARG A 188 4.59 0.76 11.07
CA ARG A 188 3.71 1.64 11.84
C ARG A 188 4.47 2.76 12.56
N ASP A 189 5.67 2.48 13.08
CA ASP A 189 6.52 3.52 13.70
C ASP A 189 7.04 4.53 12.68
N LEU A 190 7.46 4.08 11.48
CA LEU A 190 7.84 4.96 10.38
C LEU A 190 6.66 5.84 9.93
N LEU A 191 5.49 5.24 9.72
CA LEU A 191 4.28 5.97 9.30
C LEU A 191 3.85 7.02 10.34
N ARG A 192 3.98 6.73 11.64
CA ARG A 192 3.67 7.67 12.71
C ARG A 192 4.62 8.87 12.73
N GLY A 193 5.93 8.61 12.75
CA GLY A 193 6.93 9.69 12.74
C GLY A 193 6.83 10.58 11.49
N ASN A 194 6.56 9.98 10.33
CA ASN A 194 6.36 10.71 9.09
C ASN A 194 5.02 11.48 9.05
N ALA A 195 3.93 10.94 9.60
CA ALA A 195 2.67 11.65 9.73
C ALA A 195 2.79 12.85 10.70
N ASP A 196 3.62 12.75 11.74
CA ASP A 196 3.95 13.86 12.64
C ASP A 196 4.78 14.94 11.92
N LEU A 197 5.75 14.55 11.09
CA LEU A 197 6.54 15.47 10.28
C LEU A 197 5.65 16.26 9.29
N VAL A 198 4.74 15.58 8.58
CA VAL A 198 3.77 16.27 7.69
C VAL A 198 2.82 17.16 8.49
N ALA A 199 2.41 16.77 9.70
CA ALA A 199 1.56 17.61 10.55
C ALA A 199 2.27 18.91 10.98
N GLN A 200 3.55 18.82 11.36
CA GLN A 200 4.38 19.97 11.71
C GLN A 200 4.63 20.89 10.51
N TRP A 201 4.82 20.32 9.32
CA TRP A 201 4.93 21.08 8.07
C TRP A 201 3.62 21.79 7.73
N MET A 202 2.48 21.07 7.69
CA MET A 202 1.17 21.65 7.40
C MET A 202 0.78 22.80 8.35
N ALA A 203 1.24 22.79 9.61
CA ALA A 203 1.02 23.88 10.57
C ALA A 203 1.76 25.19 10.22
N GLN A 204 2.73 25.16 9.30
CA GLN A 204 3.43 26.34 8.77
C GLN A 204 2.73 26.89 7.50
N HIS A 205 1.90 26.08 6.85
CA HIS A 205 1.19 26.39 5.60
C HIS A 205 -0.31 26.53 5.85
N ASN A 206 -0.70 27.56 6.62
CA ASN A 206 -2.10 27.79 7.04
C ASN A 206 -3.11 27.96 5.89
N ASP A 207 -2.64 28.24 4.67
CA ASP A 207 -3.42 28.33 3.44
C ASP A 207 -3.68 26.95 2.77
N TRP A 208 -3.01 25.91 3.25
CA TRP A 208 -3.22 24.50 2.87
C TRP A 208 -4.19 23.81 3.83
N SER A 209 -4.78 22.69 3.38
CA SER A 209 -5.65 21.89 4.24
C SER A 209 -5.51 20.40 3.98
N TRP A 210 -5.55 19.58 5.02
CA TRP A 210 -5.43 18.13 4.92
C TRP A 210 -6.24 17.42 6.01
N ARG A 211 -6.37 16.10 5.90
CA ARG A 211 -6.74 15.23 7.01
C ARG A 211 -5.54 14.34 7.31
N ARG A 212 -5.08 14.34 8.56
CA ARG A 212 -4.04 13.40 9.01
C ARG A 212 -4.51 11.97 8.73
N PRO A 213 -3.72 11.14 8.02
CA PRO A 213 -4.09 9.75 7.76
C PRO A 213 -4.15 8.95 9.07
N GLN A 214 -5.01 7.93 9.10
CA GLN A 214 -5.06 6.93 10.19
C GLN A 214 -4.43 5.57 9.75
N ALA A 215 -4.26 5.35 8.45
CA ALA A 215 -3.66 4.19 7.78
C ALA A 215 -2.66 4.62 6.73
N GLY A 216 -1.76 3.70 6.42
CA GLY A 216 -1.20 3.52 5.09
C GLY A 216 -0.13 4.54 4.73
N GLY A 217 0.57 4.27 3.63
CA GLY A 217 1.76 5.03 3.23
C GLY A 217 1.48 6.38 2.58
N MET A 218 0.31 7.01 2.76
CA MET A 218 -0.10 8.18 1.96
C MET A 218 -0.71 9.30 2.79
N ALA A 219 -0.40 10.54 2.44
CA ALA A 219 -1.14 11.74 2.86
C ALA A 219 -1.68 12.48 1.63
N PHE A 220 -2.87 13.07 1.74
CA PHE A 220 -3.52 13.85 0.68
C PHE A 220 -3.69 15.30 1.12
N LEU A 221 -3.02 16.21 0.43
CA LEU A 221 -2.85 17.61 0.82
C LEU A 221 -3.54 18.50 -0.22
N ARG A 222 -4.44 19.39 0.21
CA ARG A 222 -5.04 20.43 -0.63
C ARG A 222 -4.17 21.68 -0.58
N TYR A 223 -3.83 22.22 -1.74
CA TYR A 223 -3.08 23.45 -1.90
C TYR A 223 -3.96 24.59 -2.48
N PRO A 224 -3.62 25.87 -2.26
CA PRO A 224 -4.45 27.02 -2.64
C PRO A 224 -4.07 27.70 -3.96
N LEU A 225 -3.03 27.24 -4.65
CA LEU A 225 -2.53 27.84 -5.89
C LEU A 225 -3.51 27.65 -7.05
N ASP A 226 -3.62 28.68 -7.91
CA ASP A 226 -4.31 28.62 -9.21
C ASP A 226 -3.44 27.88 -10.24
N MET A 227 -3.28 26.58 -10.01
CA MET A 227 -2.44 25.66 -10.78
C MET A 227 -3.08 24.27 -10.73
N SER A 228 -3.26 23.60 -11.86
CA SER A 228 -3.74 22.21 -11.86
C SER A 228 -2.70 21.27 -11.24
N SER A 229 -3.15 20.18 -10.64
CA SER A 229 -2.30 19.27 -9.86
C SER A 229 -1.30 18.51 -10.71
N GLU A 230 -1.58 18.35 -12.01
CA GLU A 230 -0.63 17.82 -13.00
C GLU A 230 0.48 18.82 -13.29
N VAL A 231 0.15 20.11 -13.47
CA VAL A 231 1.14 21.17 -13.67
C VAL A 231 1.96 21.38 -12.39
N PHE A 232 1.35 21.29 -11.21
CA PHE A 232 2.04 21.29 -9.93
C PHE A 232 3.04 20.13 -9.83
N SER A 233 2.58 18.89 -10.06
CA SER A 233 3.42 17.68 -10.04
C SER A 233 4.58 17.77 -11.03
N GLN A 234 4.29 18.20 -12.27
CA GLN A 234 5.29 18.38 -13.31
C GLN A 234 6.36 19.41 -12.93
N LYS A 235 5.94 20.61 -12.51
CA LYS A 235 6.86 21.69 -12.16
C LYS A 235 7.67 21.38 -10.91
N LEU A 236 7.08 20.78 -9.89
CA LEU A 236 7.81 20.38 -8.69
C LEU A 236 8.89 19.32 -9.00
N ARG A 237 8.59 18.38 -9.92
CA ARG A 237 9.58 17.42 -10.44
C ARG A 237 10.69 18.13 -11.22
N GLU A 238 10.35 19.01 -12.15
CA GLU A 238 11.32 19.65 -13.06
C GLU A 238 12.17 20.73 -12.39
N GLU A 239 11.64 21.44 -11.39
CA GLU A 239 12.32 22.55 -10.72
C GLU A 239 13.03 22.16 -9.41
N GLU A 240 12.64 21.05 -8.76
CA GLU A 240 13.19 20.64 -7.44
C GLU A 240 13.56 19.15 -7.34
N SER A 241 13.35 18.35 -8.39
CA SER A 241 13.56 16.89 -8.40
C SER A 241 12.72 16.11 -7.36
N VAL A 242 11.52 16.62 -7.03
CA VAL A 242 10.55 15.94 -6.15
C VAL A 242 9.32 15.51 -6.94
N PHE A 243 9.04 14.21 -7.00
CA PHE A 243 7.85 13.69 -7.67
C PHE A 243 6.72 13.39 -6.68
N VAL A 244 5.55 14.03 -6.91
CA VAL A 244 4.30 13.84 -6.17
C VAL A 244 3.17 13.47 -7.12
N VAL A 245 2.12 12.79 -6.64
CA VAL A 245 1.02 12.35 -7.50
C VAL A 245 -0.10 13.40 -7.54
N ALA A 246 -0.55 13.75 -8.74
CA ALA A 246 -1.61 14.72 -8.98
C ALA A 246 -2.97 14.25 -8.45
N GLY A 247 -3.72 15.15 -7.81
CA GLY A 247 -5.08 14.90 -7.33
C GLY A 247 -6.10 14.66 -8.45
N SER A 248 -5.87 15.24 -9.64
CA SER A 248 -6.70 15.03 -10.84
C SER A 248 -6.87 13.54 -11.18
N TRP A 249 -5.85 12.71 -10.97
CA TRP A 249 -5.87 11.27 -11.25
C TRP A 249 -6.77 10.48 -10.28
N PHE A 250 -7.15 11.09 -9.16
CA PHE A 250 -8.19 10.60 -8.23
C PHE A 250 -9.54 11.33 -8.41
N GLY A 251 -9.65 12.21 -9.41
CA GLY A 251 -10.82 13.06 -9.66
C GLY A 251 -10.96 14.26 -8.72
N ILE A 252 -9.90 14.65 -8.01
CA ILE A 252 -9.95 15.73 -7.00
C ILE A 252 -8.85 16.77 -7.28
N GLU A 253 -9.21 17.84 -7.97
CA GLU A 253 -8.29 18.92 -8.34
C GLU A 253 -7.80 19.75 -7.13
N ASN A 254 -6.71 20.50 -7.30
CA ASN A 254 -6.04 21.30 -6.26
C ASN A 254 -5.55 20.47 -5.05
N HIS A 255 -5.29 19.18 -5.27
CA HIS A 255 -4.69 18.29 -4.27
C HIS A 255 -3.45 17.59 -4.82
N ILE A 256 -2.56 17.19 -3.92
CA ILE A 256 -1.45 16.28 -4.20
C ILE A 256 -1.47 15.11 -3.21
N ARG A 257 -1.06 13.93 -3.67
CA ARG A 257 -0.77 12.78 -2.81
C ARG A 257 0.74 12.65 -2.65
N ILE A 258 1.19 12.59 -1.40
CA ILE A 258 2.59 12.29 -1.03
C ILE A 258 2.67 10.97 -0.27
N GLY A 259 3.76 10.24 -0.49
CA GLY A 259 4.11 9.04 0.25
C GLY A 259 4.70 9.39 1.62
N ILE A 260 4.08 8.89 2.69
CA ILE A 260 4.61 8.95 4.07
C ILE A 260 5.23 7.61 4.51
N GLY A 261 5.25 6.60 3.65
CA GLY A 261 5.95 5.32 3.91
C GLY A 261 7.43 5.30 3.52
N VAL A 262 7.96 6.41 2.99
CA VAL A 262 9.38 6.58 2.60
C VAL A 262 10.29 6.78 3.83
N PRO A 263 11.63 6.63 3.73
CA PRO A 263 12.54 6.97 4.83
C PRO A 263 12.38 8.43 5.28
N THR A 264 12.39 8.68 6.59
CA THR A 264 12.05 10.00 7.17
C THR A 264 12.88 11.17 6.63
N GLU A 265 14.18 10.96 6.35
CA GLU A 265 15.03 12.02 5.81
C GLU A 265 14.74 12.33 4.33
N VAL A 266 14.25 11.35 3.56
CA VAL A 266 13.77 11.56 2.17
C VAL A 266 12.49 12.40 2.18
N LEU A 267 11.57 12.13 3.11
CA LEU A 267 10.39 12.96 3.32
C LEU A 267 10.77 14.38 3.78
N ARG A 268 11.74 14.51 4.70
CA ARG A 268 12.21 15.80 5.21
C ARG A 268 12.79 16.69 4.11
N ASP A 269 13.70 16.16 3.28
CA ASP A 269 14.23 16.94 2.15
C ASP A 269 13.11 17.25 1.16
N GLY A 270 12.27 16.26 0.79
CA GLY A 270 11.14 16.46 -0.11
C GLY A 270 10.19 17.59 0.30
N LEU A 271 9.83 17.69 1.59
CA LEU A 271 9.05 18.81 2.14
C LEU A 271 9.83 20.14 2.06
N ALA A 272 11.11 20.14 2.42
CA ALA A 272 11.96 21.34 2.35
C ALA A 272 12.20 21.83 0.90
N ARG A 273 12.18 20.94 -0.11
CA ARG A 273 12.20 21.34 -1.52
C ARG A 273 10.84 21.90 -1.96
N MET A 274 9.75 21.33 -1.46
CA MET A 274 8.41 21.87 -1.68
C MET A 274 8.29 23.30 -1.12
N ASP A 275 8.92 23.62 0.01
CA ASP A 275 8.98 25.01 0.52
C ASP A 275 9.66 25.97 -0.46
N ARG A 276 10.78 25.57 -1.06
CA ARG A 276 11.49 26.37 -2.07
C ARG A 276 10.66 26.56 -3.34
N PHE A 277 9.93 25.52 -3.76
CA PHE A 277 8.97 25.63 -4.86
C PHE A 277 7.86 26.63 -4.54
N LEU A 278 7.22 26.50 -3.36
CA LEU A 278 6.13 27.38 -2.95
C LEU A 278 6.59 28.84 -2.76
N ALA A 279 7.83 29.07 -2.32
CA ALA A 279 8.41 30.40 -2.25
C ALA A 279 8.60 31.10 -3.62
N ARG A 280 8.62 30.33 -4.72
CA ARG A 280 8.69 30.88 -6.10
C ARG A 280 7.33 31.00 -6.79
N HIS A 281 6.35 30.18 -6.40
CA HIS A 281 5.02 30.10 -7.04
C HIS A 281 3.87 30.65 -6.18
N LYS A 282 4.12 31.09 -4.95
CA LYS A 282 3.25 32.05 -4.25
C LYS A 282 3.51 33.45 -4.84
N GLY A 283 2.48 34.03 -5.46
CA GLY A 283 2.49 35.39 -6.01
C GLY A 283 2.47 36.48 -4.94
#